data_AF-A0A813AH02-F1
#
_entry.id   AF-A0A813AH02-F1
#
_cell.length_a   1.000
_cell.length_b   1.000
_cell.length_c   1.000
_cell.angle_alpha   90.00
_cell.angle_beta   90.00
_cell.angle_gamma   90.00
#
_symmetry.space_group_name_H-M   'P 1'
#
loop_
_entity.id
_entity.type
_entity.pdbx_description
1 polymer ?
#
loop_
_entity_poly.entity_id
_entity_poly.type
_entity_poly.pdbx_seq_one_letter_code
_entity_poly.pdbx_strand_id
1 'polypeptide(L)'
;KLDKEAAAGWLQQVFHAQQVVELALKSAMLRTCGLVTEEFTGSTSHDLVGFYVRLVSATPTTDAQKDAMEAIPGSQEEVAWLKRAYLAARYPNACSAGNLPAHEYSQDDATHARQLAQSFFEWSKHLSDLPTPEHVPATRVSVPQEQDGELPTLFRFEQSRPSFAPLPRAPQQTLPGGPGMQQSSVTNGAPAPPPLEAPTARNALPDEATMSLTNG
;
A
#
# COMPACT_ATOMS: atom_id res chain seq x y z
N LYS A 1 14.44 7.22 -30.35
CA LYS A 1 14.77 7.66 -28.98
C LYS A 1 13.47 7.59 -28.20
N LEU A 2 13.36 6.72 -27.19
CA LEU A 2 12.19 6.78 -26.30
C LEU A 2 12.15 8.16 -25.65
N ASP A 3 10.96 8.73 -25.59
CA ASP A 3 10.72 9.96 -24.84
C ASP A 3 10.94 9.65 -23.35
N LYS A 4 11.90 10.35 -22.74
CA LYS A 4 12.25 10.15 -21.33
C LYS A 4 11.06 10.46 -20.41
N GLU A 5 10.17 11.36 -20.84
CA GLU A 5 8.97 11.71 -20.09
C GLU A 5 7.96 10.56 -20.09
N ALA A 6 7.77 9.89 -21.24
CA ALA A 6 6.89 8.73 -21.34
C ALA A 6 7.36 7.58 -20.44
N ALA A 7 8.67 7.31 -20.43
CA ALA A 7 9.27 6.22 -19.65
C ALA A 7 9.13 6.47 -18.12
N ALA A 8 9.31 7.70 -17.67
CA ALA A 8 9.04 8.09 -16.29
C ALA A 8 7.54 7.98 -15.93
N GLY A 9 6.65 8.30 -16.87
CA GLY A 9 5.20 8.15 -16.69
C GLY A 9 4.76 6.70 -16.51
N TRP A 10 5.37 5.76 -17.22
CA TRP A 10 5.04 4.32 -17.09
C TRP A 10 5.48 3.75 -15.74
N LEU A 11 6.69 4.10 -15.30
CA LEU A 11 7.19 3.78 -13.96
C LEU A 11 6.21 4.19 -12.87
N GLN A 12 5.75 5.44 -12.93
CA GLN A 12 4.84 6.01 -11.93
C GLN A 12 3.48 5.31 -11.95
N GLN A 13 2.98 4.91 -13.12
CA GLN A 13 1.74 4.13 -13.23
C GLN A 13 1.87 2.75 -12.58
N VAL A 14 2.96 2.02 -12.83
CA VAL A 14 3.20 0.70 -12.20
C VAL A 14 3.31 0.83 -10.68
N PHE A 15 4.01 1.86 -10.20
CA PHE A 15 4.10 2.16 -8.77
C PHE A 15 2.72 2.40 -8.13
N HIS A 16 1.89 3.27 -8.72
CA HIS A 16 0.57 3.56 -8.18
C HIS A 16 -0.40 2.37 -8.30
N ALA A 17 -0.30 1.58 -9.37
CA ALA A 17 -1.06 0.35 -9.51
C ALA A 17 -0.76 -0.62 -8.35
N GLN A 18 0.51 -0.78 -7.95
CA GLN A 18 0.87 -1.59 -6.80
C GLN A 18 0.22 -1.09 -5.50
N GLN A 19 0.21 0.23 -5.26
CA GLN A 19 -0.40 0.81 -4.07
C GLN A 19 -1.91 0.59 -4.03
N VAL A 20 -2.59 0.66 -5.18
CA VAL A 20 -4.03 0.36 -5.29
C VAL A 20 -4.31 -1.11 -4.94
N VAL A 21 -3.54 -2.04 -5.50
CA VAL A 21 -3.68 -3.48 -5.19
C VAL A 21 -3.40 -3.75 -3.72
N GLU A 22 -2.38 -3.12 -3.13
CA GLU A 22 -2.08 -3.24 -1.70
C GLU A 22 -3.25 -2.79 -0.82
N LEU A 23 -3.82 -1.62 -1.09
CA LEU A 23 -4.95 -1.09 -0.33
C LEU A 23 -6.22 -1.92 -0.54
N ALA A 24 -6.47 -2.42 -1.74
CA ALA A 24 -7.60 -3.30 -2.04
C ALA A 24 -7.51 -4.60 -1.25
N LEU A 25 -6.34 -5.26 -1.26
CA LEU A 25 -6.07 -6.47 -0.47
C LEU A 25 -6.22 -6.21 1.03
N LYS A 26 -5.61 -5.13 1.54
CA LYS A 26 -5.73 -4.78 2.97
C LYS A 26 -7.17 -4.50 3.38
N SER A 27 -7.92 -3.77 2.55
CA SER A 27 -9.35 -3.49 2.76
C SER A 27 -10.18 -4.78 2.79
N ALA A 28 -9.87 -5.73 1.90
CA ALA A 28 -10.52 -7.04 1.91
C ALA A 28 -10.22 -7.82 3.19
N MET A 29 -8.94 -7.89 3.58
CA MET A 29 -8.51 -8.60 4.78
C MET A 29 -9.08 -7.99 6.06
N LEU A 30 -9.13 -6.65 6.18
CA LEU A 30 -9.72 -5.97 7.34
C LEU A 30 -11.20 -6.32 7.55
N ARG A 31 -11.94 -6.59 6.48
CA ARG A 31 -13.36 -6.94 6.56
C ARG A 31 -13.62 -8.40 6.94
N THR A 32 -12.62 -9.28 6.82
CA THR A 32 -12.88 -10.73 6.70
C THR A 32 -11.96 -11.57 7.60
N CYS A 33 -10.65 -11.41 7.48
CA CYS A 33 -9.64 -12.14 8.27
C CYS A 33 -9.15 -11.38 9.50
N GLY A 34 -9.23 -10.04 9.43
CA GLY A 34 -8.36 -9.15 10.21
C GLY A 34 -6.94 -9.08 9.63
N LEU A 35 -6.28 -7.95 9.89
CA LEU A 35 -4.84 -7.77 9.72
C LEU A 35 -4.25 -7.54 11.10
N VAL A 36 -3.08 -8.14 11.38
CA VAL A 36 -2.32 -7.74 12.57
C VAL A 36 -1.66 -6.38 12.33
N THR A 37 -1.37 -5.63 13.39
CA THR A 37 -0.84 -4.26 13.30
C THR A 37 0.45 -4.18 12.47
N GLU A 38 1.31 -5.19 12.57
CA GLU A 38 2.55 -5.31 11.80
C GLU A 38 2.29 -5.45 10.29
N GLU A 39 1.22 -6.12 9.89
CA GLU A 39 0.82 -6.26 8.49
C GLU A 39 0.10 -5.02 7.96
N PHE A 40 -0.44 -4.20 8.85
CA PHE A 40 -1.04 -2.93 8.44
C PHE A 40 0.01 -1.82 8.28
N THR A 41 0.96 -1.71 9.21
CA THR A 41 1.89 -0.56 9.31
C THR A 41 3.38 -0.92 9.35
N GLY A 42 3.72 -2.20 9.51
CA GLY A 42 5.09 -2.66 9.73
C GLY A 42 5.83 -3.08 8.46
N SER A 43 6.97 -3.76 8.63
CA SER A 43 7.82 -4.21 7.52
C SER A 43 7.16 -5.25 6.62
N THR A 44 6.15 -5.96 7.11
CA THR A 44 5.35 -6.94 6.34
C THR A 44 4.16 -6.30 5.64
N SER A 45 3.95 -4.99 5.80
CA SER A 45 2.79 -4.30 5.25
C SER A 45 2.76 -4.22 3.72
N HIS A 46 3.87 -4.53 3.05
CA HIS A 46 3.98 -4.58 1.59
C HIS A 46 4.04 -6.02 1.06
N ASP A 47 3.64 -7.02 1.86
CA ASP A 47 3.65 -8.42 1.46
C ASP A 47 2.41 -8.84 0.66
N LEU A 48 2.24 -8.25 -0.53
CA LEU A 48 1.08 -8.49 -1.39
C LEU A 48 0.87 -9.97 -1.71
N VAL A 49 1.96 -10.72 -1.92
CA VAL A 49 1.89 -12.16 -2.20
C VAL A 49 1.37 -12.92 -0.99
N GLY A 50 1.88 -12.62 0.21
CA GLY A 50 1.40 -13.24 1.45
C GLY A 50 -0.07 -12.93 1.73
N PHE A 51 -0.53 -11.71 1.43
CA PHE A 51 -1.94 -11.34 1.53
C PHE A 51 -2.80 -12.10 0.51
N TYR A 52 -2.39 -12.10 -0.75
CA TYR A 52 -3.10 -12.79 -1.83
C TYR A 52 -3.23 -14.29 -1.56
N VAL A 53 -2.12 -14.97 -1.23
CA VAL A 53 -2.10 -16.42 -0.94
C VAL A 53 -3.05 -16.75 0.21
N ARG A 54 -3.07 -15.92 1.26
CA ARG A 54 -3.95 -16.14 2.42
C ARG A 54 -5.42 -16.01 2.06
N LEU A 55 -5.78 -15.08 1.18
CA LEU A 55 -7.15 -14.91 0.71
C LEU A 55 -7.59 -16.08 -0.17
N VAL A 56 -6.78 -16.49 -1.15
CA VAL A 56 -7.15 -17.58 -2.07
C VAL A 56 -7.08 -18.97 -1.43
N SER A 57 -6.32 -19.14 -0.34
CA SER A 57 -6.18 -20.42 0.38
C SER A 57 -7.15 -20.57 1.54
N ALA A 58 -7.96 -19.55 1.84
CA ALA A 58 -8.97 -19.64 2.89
C ALA A 58 -10.08 -20.63 2.48
N THR A 59 -10.67 -21.33 3.45
CA THR A 59 -11.72 -22.32 3.15
C THR A 59 -13.09 -21.64 3.23
N PRO A 60 -13.85 -21.52 2.13
CA PRO A 60 -15.17 -20.89 2.15
C PRO A 60 -16.17 -21.75 2.93
N THR A 61 -16.99 -21.09 3.73
CA THR A 61 -18.08 -21.73 4.50
C THR A 61 -19.46 -21.51 3.87
N THR A 62 -19.57 -20.51 2.99
CA THR A 62 -20.79 -20.17 2.24
C THR A 62 -20.51 -20.12 0.74
N ASP A 63 -21.55 -20.31 -0.08
CA ASP A 63 -21.44 -20.17 -1.53
C ASP A 63 -21.02 -18.75 -1.93
N ALA A 64 -21.53 -17.72 -1.23
CA ALA A 64 -21.15 -16.33 -1.47
C ALA A 64 -19.65 -16.07 -1.22
N GLN A 65 -19.07 -16.71 -0.19
CA GLN A 65 -17.63 -16.64 0.09
C GLN A 65 -16.82 -17.33 -1.01
N LYS A 66 -17.29 -18.48 -1.49
CA LYS A 66 -16.66 -19.19 -2.60
C LYS A 66 -16.67 -18.34 -3.87
N ASP A 67 -17.81 -17.76 -4.24
CA ASP A 67 -17.95 -16.89 -5.41
C ASP A 67 -17.03 -15.65 -5.30
N ALA A 68 -16.96 -15.04 -4.11
CA ALA A 68 -16.10 -13.87 -3.86
C ALA A 68 -14.60 -14.20 -3.95
N MET A 69 -14.21 -15.42 -3.56
CA MET A 69 -12.84 -15.93 -3.70
C MET A 69 -12.48 -16.28 -5.15
N GLU A 70 -13.38 -16.94 -5.88
CA GLU A 70 -13.20 -17.24 -7.30
C GLU A 70 -13.13 -15.96 -8.15
N ALA A 71 -13.74 -14.87 -7.68
CA ALA A 71 -13.68 -13.55 -8.29
C ALA A 71 -12.43 -12.73 -7.94
N ILE A 72 -11.49 -13.24 -7.13
CA ILE A 72 -10.25 -12.51 -6.81
C ILE A 72 -9.45 -12.27 -8.11
N PRO A 73 -9.13 -11.01 -8.46
CA PRO A 73 -8.47 -10.71 -9.72
C PRO A 73 -7.00 -11.13 -9.76
N GLY A 74 -6.54 -11.49 -10.97
CA GLY A 74 -5.13 -11.78 -11.24
C GLY A 74 -4.64 -13.09 -10.63
N SER A 75 -3.44 -13.48 -11.01
CA SER A 75 -2.71 -14.64 -10.53
C SER A 75 -1.69 -14.27 -9.45
N GLN A 76 -1.25 -15.27 -8.70
CA GLN A 76 -0.14 -15.10 -7.75
C GLN A 76 1.14 -14.57 -8.44
N GLU A 77 1.40 -14.98 -9.68
CA GLU A 77 2.55 -14.55 -10.48
C GLU A 77 2.50 -13.06 -10.81
N GLU A 78 1.33 -12.57 -11.24
CA GLU A 78 1.09 -11.14 -11.52
C GLU A 78 1.24 -10.29 -10.26
N VAL A 79 0.68 -10.74 -9.13
CA VAL A 79 0.82 -10.03 -7.84
C VAL A 79 2.28 -10.03 -7.38
N ALA A 80 3.01 -11.13 -7.57
CA ALA A 80 4.43 -11.21 -7.26
C ALA A 80 5.27 -10.30 -8.16
N TRP A 81 4.94 -10.22 -9.45
CA TRP A 81 5.55 -9.27 -10.39
C TRP A 81 5.33 -7.83 -9.93
N LEU A 82 4.10 -7.46 -9.59
CA LEU A 82 3.76 -6.11 -9.15
C LEU A 82 4.48 -5.71 -7.85
N LYS A 83 4.64 -6.66 -6.91
CA LYS A 83 5.44 -6.46 -5.68
C LYS A 83 6.91 -6.18 -5.98
N ARG A 84 7.53 -6.95 -6.89
CA ARG A 84 8.92 -6.70 -7.33
C ARG A 84 9.03 -5.35 -8.02
N ALA A 85 8.00 -5.00 -8.81
CA ALA A 85 8.00 -3.78 -9.59
C ALA A 85 8.02 -2.51 -8.71
N TYR A 86 7.35 -2.53 -7.55
CA TYR A 86 7.41 -1.45 -6.57
C TYR A 86 8.83 -1.13 -6.08
N LEU A 87 9.65 -2.16 -5.82
CA LEU A 87 11.02 -1.97 -5.33
C LEU A 87 11.92 -1.40 -6.43
N ALA A 88 11.87 -2.01 -7.62
CA ALA A 88 12.61 -1.54 -8.78
C ALA A 88 12.19 -0.13 -9.20
N ALA A 89 10.93 0.26 -8.98
CA ALA A 89 10.46 1.61 -9.28
C ALA A 89 11.09 2.71 -8.41
N ARG A 90 11.53 2.37 -7.19
CA ARG A 90 12.04 3.33 -6.20
C ARG A 90 13.55 3.28 -6.03
N TYR A 91 14.14 2.10 -6.21
CA TYR A 91 15.51 1.84 -5.82
C TYR A 91 16.30 1.29 -7.01
N PRO A 92 17.28 2.05 -7.54
CA PRO A 92 18.07 1.62 -8.71
C PRO A 92 18.81 0.29 -8.52
N ASN A 93 19.18 -0.06 -7.28
CA ASN A 93 19.82 -1.34 -6.96
C ASN A 93 18.86 -2.54 -7.01
N ALA A 94 17.55 -2.30 -7.13
CA ALA A 94 16.54 -3.33 -7.34
C ALA A 94 16.17 -3.51 -8.83
N CYS A 95 16.70 -2.67 -9.73
CA CYS A 95 16.57 -2.86 -11.18
C CYS A 95 17.53 -3.94 -11.67
N SER A 96 17.22 -4.52 -12.84
CA SER A 96 18.15 -5.37 -13.57
C SER A 96 19.50 -4.65 -13.76
N ALA A 97 20.61 -5.37 -13.57
CA ALA A 97 21.96 -4.82 -13.37
C ALA A 97 22.29 -3.60 -14.25
N GLY A 98 22.22 -2.40 -13.65
CA GLY A 98 22.63 -1.14 -14.28
C GLY A 98 21.52 -0.33 -14.96
N ASN A 99 20.28 -0.80 -15.00
CA ASN A 99 19.16 -0.04 -15.54
C ASN A 99 18.70 1.05 -14.58
N LEU A 100 18.36 2.22 -15.12
CA LEU A 100 17.61 3.22 -14.37
C LEU A 100 16.16 2.74 -14.25
N PRO A 101 15.48 2.93 -13.11
CA PRO A 101 14.07 2.56 -12.92
C PRO A 101 13.15 2.98 -14.06
N ALA A 102 13.35 4.20 -14.59
CA ALA A 102 12.58 4.75 -15.69
C ALA A 102 12.68 3.96 -17.02
N HIS A 103 13.66 3.07 -17.18
CA HIS A 103 13.84 2.25 -18.39
C HIS A 103 13.43 0.79 -18.19
N GLU A 104 13.04 0.38 -16.98
CA GLU A 104 12.70 -1.00 -16.67
C GLU A 104 11.28 -1.38 -17.15
N TYR A 105 10.38 -0.39 -17.29
CA TYR A 105 8.98 -0.62 -17.67
C TYR A 105 8.65 -0.04 -19.03
N SER A 106 7.79 -0.76 -19.75
CA SER A 106 7.20 -0.37 -21.02
C SER A 106 5.78 0.20 -20.84
N GLN A 107 5.22 0.71 -21.93
CA GLN A 107 3.81 1.09 -21.99
C GLN A 107 2.88 -0.10 -21.72
N ASP A 108 3.27 -1.29 -22.17
CA ASP A 108 2.49 -2.51 -21.99
C ASP A 108 2.47 -2.92 -20.51
N ASP A 109 3.60 -2.81 -19.81
CA ASP A 109 3.70 -3.04 -18.36
C ASP A 109 2.81 -2.08 -17.58
N ALA A 110 2.85 -0.79 -17.91
CA ALA A 110 1.99 0.22 -17.28
C ALA A 110 0.50 -0.04 -17.55
N THR A 111 0.16 -0.44 -18.78
CA THR A 111 -1.21 -0.77 -19.15
C THR A 111 -1.70 -2.00 -18.39
N HIS A 112 -0.88 -3.04 -18.32
CA HIS A 112 -1.17 -4.27 -17.60
C HIS A 112 -1.34 -4.02 -16.09
N ALA A 113 -0.40 -3.32 -15.46
CA ALA A 113 -0.49 -2.96 -14.04
C ALA A 113 -1.76 -2.16 -13.72
N ARG A 114 -2.11 -1.19 -14.58
CA ARG A 114 -3.33 -0.39 -14.44
C ARG A 114 -4.60 -1.25 -14.54
N GLN A 115 -4.65 -2.17 -15.50
CA GLN A 115 -5.79 -3.08 -15.64
C GLN A 115 -5.95 -3.98 -14.42
N LEU A 116 -4.85 -4.57 -13.94
CA LEU A 116 -4.85 -5.39 -12.73
C LEU A 116 -5.34 -4.59 -11.52
N ALA A 117 -4.81 -3.38 -11.32
CA ALA A 117 -5.23 -2.49 -10.24
C ALA A 117 -6.72 -2.10 -10.32
N GLN A 118 -7.23 -1.83 -11.52
CA GLN A 118 -8.64 -1.52 -11.72
C GLN A 118 -9.53 -2.71 -11.36
N SER A 119 -9.15 -3.93 -11.75
CA SER A 119 -9.90 -5.14 -11.39
C SER A 119 -9.92 -5.35 -9.88
N PHE A 120 -8.77 -5.19 -9.20
CA PHE A 120 -8.70 -5.26 -7.73
C PHE A 120 -9.56 -4.20 -7.05
N PHE A 121 -9.55 -2.97 -7.57
CA PHE A 121 -10.37 -1.89 -7.06
C PHE A 121 -11.87 -2.21 -7.17
N GLU A 122 -12.34 -2.64 -8.35
CA GLU A 122 -13.75 -3.01 -8.54
C GLU A 122 -14.15 -4.22 -7.70
N TRP A 123 -13.33 -5.28 -7.66
CA TRP A 123 -13.55 -6.43 -6.78
C TRP A 123 -13.68 -6.00 -5.31
N SER A 124 -12.78 -5.14 -4.83
CA SER A 124 -12.80 -4.70 -3.42
C SER A 124 -14.04 -3.88 -3.06
N LYS A 125 -14.66 -3.17 -4.01
CA LYS A 125 -15.91 -2.42 -3.79
C LYS A 125 -17.11 -3.32 -3.61
N HIS A 126 -17.15 -4.43 -4.34
CA HIS A 126 -18.26 -5.38 -4.34
C HIS A 126 -18.08 -6.52 -3.35
N LEU A 127 -16.95 -6.56 -2.65
CA LEU A 127 -16.66 -7.55 -1.63
C LEU A 127 -17.62 -7.43 -0.43
N SER A 128 -18.54 -8.38 -0.32
CA SER A 128 -19.52 -8.50 0.76
C SER A 128 -19.04 -9.38 1.90
N ASP A 129 -18.41 -10.51 1.57
CA ASP A 129 -17.97 -11.53 2.53
C ASP A 129 -16.74 -12.29 1.96
N LEU A 130 -15.82 -12.71 2.84
CA LEU A 130 -14.78 -13.69 2.54
C LEU A 130 -14.60 -14.57 3.77
N PRO A 131 -14.16 -15.82 3.60
CA PRO A 131 -13.93 -16.68 4.73
C PRO A 131 -12.84 -16.10 5.62
N THR A 132 -13.03 -16.23 6.92
CA THR A 132 -11.95 -16.03 7.87
C THR A 132 -10.95 -17.16 7.65
N PRO A 133 -9.72 -16.89 7.18
CA PRO A 133 -8.70 -17.93 7.21
C PRO A 133 -8.60 -18.38 8.66
N GLU A 134 -8.65 -19.69 8.91
CA GLU A 134 -8.33 -20.20 10.24
C GLU A 134 -7.06 -19.50 10.69
N HIS A 135 -7.00 -19.07 11.97
CA HIS A 135 -5.78 -18.50 12.54
C HIS A 135 -4.68 -19.55 12.38
N VAL A 136 -4.01 -19.55 11.22
CA VAL A 136 -2.67 -20.07 11.09
C VAL A 136 -1.91 -19.04 11.89
N PRO A 137 -1.49 -19.33 13.15
CA PRO A 137 -0.60 -18.42 13.84
C PRO A 137 0.50 -18.08 12.84
N ALA A 138 0.92 -16.82 12.79
CA ALA A 138 2.10 -16.38 12.07
C ALA A 138 3.37 -17.03 12.67
N THR A 139 3.32 -18.31 13.04
CA THR A 139 4.39 -19.27 12.82
C THR A 139 4.90 -18.96 11.43
N ARG A 140 5.99 -18.19 11.40
CA ARG A 140 6.82 -17.99 10.23
C ARG A 140 6.77 -19.30 9.46
N VAL A 141 6.09 -19.32 8.32
CA VAL A 141 6.42 -20.28 7.29
C VAL A 141 7.88 -19.94 7.05
N SER A 142 8.74 -20.70 7.71
CA SER A 142 10.16 -20.70 7.42
C SER A 142 10.13 -21.26 6.02
N VAL A 143 10.13 -20.35 5.04
CA VAL A 143 10.41 -20.69 3.66
C VAL A 143 11.54 -21.70 3.75
N PRO A 144 11.37 -22.95 3.28
CA PRO A 144 12.44 -23.93 3.30
C PRO A 144 13.65 -23.19 2.75
N GLN A 145 14.64 -22.98 3.62
CA GLN A 145 15.89 -22.38 3.24
C GLN A 145 16.38 -23.33 2.15
N GLU A 146 16.25 -22.92 0.88
CA GLU A 146 16.71 -23.68 -0.25
C GLU A 146 18.13 -24.13 0.11
N GLN A 147 18.28 -25.44 0.28
CA GLN A 147 19.57 -26.04 0.54
C GLN A 147 20.49 -25.58 -0.57
N ASP A 148 21.62 -25.01 -0.17
CA ASP A 148 22.72 -24.50 -0.96
C ASP A 148 23.00 -25.37 -2.21
N GLY A 149 22.29 -25.09 -3.29
CA GLY A 149 22.71 -25.34 -4.64
C GLY A 149 23.12 -24.00 -5.20
N GLU A 150 24.43 -23.82 -5.45
CA GLU A 150 25.05 -22.63 -6.02
C GLU A 150 24.20 -21.96 -7.11
N LEU A 151 23.43 -20.95 -6.71
CA LEU A 151 22.93 -19.92 -7.59
C LEU A 151 23.76 -18.66 -7.35
N PRO A 152 24.05 -17.86 -8.40
CA PRO A 152 24.97 -16.74 -8.31
C PRO A 152 24.53 -15.77 -7.23
N THR A 153 25.49 -15.38 -6.40
CA THR A 153 25.45 -14.59 -5.14
C THR A 153 24.83 -13.19 -5.23
N LEU A 154 23.93 -12.92 -6.18
CA LEU A 154 23.41 -11.59 -6.49
C LEU A 154 22.08 -11.23 -5.83
N PHE A 155 21.37 -12.17 -5.17
CA PHE A 155 20.01 -11.92 -4.66
C PHE A 155 19.73 -12.39 -3.23
N ARG A 156 20.75 -12.49 -2.38
CA ARG A 156 20.54 -12.57 -0.92
C ARG A 156 20.44 -11.15 -0.35
N PHE A 157 19.25 -10.55 -0.44
CA PHE A 157 18.95 -9.30 0.25
C PHE A 157 18.76 -9.60 1.74
N GLU A 158 19.86 -9.82 2.47
CA GLU A 158 19.83 -9.57 3.90
C GLU A 158 19.41 -8.11 4.06
N GLN A 159 18.28 -7.89 4.75
CA GLN A 159 17.99 -6.60 5.37
C GLN A 159 19.01 -6.36 6.50
N SER A 160 20.28 -6.24 6.12
CA SER A 160 21.30 -5.62 6.94
C SER A 160 20.78 -4.21 7.16
N ARG A 161 20.16 -3.98 8.33
CA ARG A 161 19.99 -2.63 8.86
C ARG A 161 21.35 -1.97 8.66
N PRO A 162 21.48 -0.87 7.90
CA PRO A 162 22.72 -0.12 7.91
C PRO A 162 23.00 0.21 9.37
N SER A 163 24.09 -0.36 9.89
CA SER A 163 24.67 0.09 11.16
C SER A 163 25.18 1.50 10.87
N PHE A 164 24.29 2.47 11.01
CA PHE A 164 24.69 3.86 11.01
C PHE A 164 25.54 4.02 12.26
N ALA A 165 26.86 4.12 12.07
CA ALA A 165 27.71 4.72 13.07
C ALA A 165 27.05 6.05 13.47
N PRO A 166 26.85 6.31 14.77
CA PRO A 166 26.25 7.58 15.19
C PRO A 166 27.06 8.71 14.58
N LEU A 167 26.37 9.59 13.84
CA LEU A 167 26.99 10.77 13.25
C LEU A 167 27.76 11.52 14.33
N PRO A 168 28.99 12.00 14.05
CA PRO A 168 29.74 12.80 15.00
C PRO A 168 28.87 13.98 15.44
N ARG A 169 28.65 14.06 16.76
CA ARG A 169 27.88 15.13 17.39
C ARG A 169 28.52 16.45 16.98
N ALA A 170 27.77 17.32 16.28
CA ALA A 170 28.25 18.64 15.95
C ALA A 170 28.77 19.33 17.23
N PRO A 171 29.93 20.01 17.20
CA PRO A 171 30.46 20.71 18.36
C PRO A 171 29.40 21.69 18.85
N GLN A 172 28.98 21.53 20.10
CA GLN A 172 28.11 22.50 20.75
C GLN A 172 28.89 23.80 20.85
N GLN A 173 28.48 24.80 20.06
CA GLN A 173 28.94 26.17 20.25
C GLN A 173 28.40 26.64 21.59
N THR A 174 29.27 26.65 22.61
CA THR A 174 29.05 27.38 23.86
C THR A 174 28.97 28.86 23.52
N LEU A 175 27.76 29.42 23.53
CA LEU A 175 27.55 30.86 23.49
C LEU A 175 28.08 31.49 24.79
N PRO A 176 28.82 32.61 24.73
CA PRO A 176 29.29 33.32 25.92
C PRO A 176 28.12 33.98 26.65
N GLY A 177 28.12 33.83 27.97
CA GLY A 177 27.05 34.21 28.88
C GLY A 177 26.68 35.69 28.84
N GLY A 178 25.37 35.94 28.68
CA GLY A 178 24.72 37.20 29.04
C GLY A 178 24.17 37.15 30.47
N PRO A 179 24.20 38.27 31.23
CA PRO A 179 23.79 38.28 32.62
C PRO A 179 22.26 38.28 32.78
N GLY A 180 21.79 37.38 33.64
CA GLY A 180 20.61 37.50 34.51
C GLY A 180 19.36 38.18 33.97
N MET A 181 18.41 37.37 33.49
CA MET A 181 17.00 37.74 33.53
C MET A 181 16.22 36.72 34.37
N GLN A 182 15.48 37.27 35.34
CA GLN A 182 14.70 36.55 36.33
C GLN A 182 13.62 35.70 35.65
N GLN A 183 13.51 34.45 36.10
CA GLN A 183 12.47 33.51 35.70
C GLN A 183 11.10 34.04 36.16
N SER A 184 10.26 34.42 35.20
CA SER A 184 8.82 34.52 35.41
C SER A 184 8.19 33.19 35.01
N SER A 185 7.63 32.49 35.98
CA SER A 185 6.85 31.28 35.82
C SER A 185 5.59 31.57 35.00
N VAL A 186 5.55 31.13 33.74
CA VAL A 186 4.32 31.12 32.93
C VAL A 186 3.68 29.74 33.06
N THR A 187 2.54 29.74 33.73
CA THR A 187 1.64 28.61 33.90
C THR A 187 1.12 28.10 32.55
N ASN A 188 1.12 26.78 32.38
CA ASN A 188 0.44 26.05 31.32
C ASN A 188 -1.03 26.48 31.19
N GLY A 189 -1.34 27.21 30.12
CA GLY A 189 -2.70 27.42 29.63
C GLY A 189 -2.77 26.96 28.19
N ALA A 190 -3.31 25.76 27.96
CA ALA A 190 -3.65 25.31 26.61
C ALA A 190 -4.73 26.24 26.03
N PRO A 191 -4.59 26.74 24.79
CA PRO A 191 -5.62 27.55 24.16
C PRO A 191 -6.87 26.70 23.91
N ALA A 192 -8.03 27.23 24.29
CA ALA A 192 -9.33 26.61 24.07
C ALA A 192 -9.59 26.41 22.57
N PRO A 193 -10.24 25.30 22.16
CA PRO A 193 -10.64 25.10 20.78
C PRO A 193 -11.67 26.15 20.33
N PRO A 194 -11.64 26.58 19.06
CA PRO A 194 -12.65 27.49 18.52
C PRO A 194 -14.05 26.82 18.50
N PRO A 195 -15.12 27.61 18.60
CA PRO A 195 -16.49 27.09 18.58
C PRO A 195 -16.82 26.44 17.23
N LEU A 196 -17.48 25.28 17.27
CA LEU A 196 -18.10 24.65 16.10
C LEU A 196 -19.19 25.57 15.55
N GLU A 197 -18.97 26.12 14.36
CA GLU A 197 -20.04 26.72 13.57
C GLU A 197 -21.01 25.62 13.12
N ALA A 198 -22.28 25.81 13.46
CA ALA A 198 -23.36 24.93 13.03
C ALA A 198 -23.54 25.03 11.50
N PRO A 199 -23.78 23.91 10.79
CA PRO A 199 -24.09 23.95 9.36
C PRO A 199 -25.45 24.63 9.14
N THR A 200 -25.40 25.78 8.48
CA THR A 200 -26.56 26.49 7.94
C THR A 200 -27.28 25.61 6.93
N ALA A 201 -28.45 25.12 7.31
CA ALA A 201 -29.41 24.50 6.41
C ALA A 201 -29.92 25.56 5.42
N ARG A 202 -29.68 25.36 4.11
CA ARG A 202 -30.51 25.92 3.01
C ARG A 202 -30.06 25.39 1.65
N ASN A 203 -30.89 24.52 1.08
CA ASN A 203 -31.31 24.44 -0.33
C ASN A 203 -32.04 23.09 -0.46
N ALA A 204 -33.33 23.03 -0.14
CA ALA A 204 -34.43 23.37 -1.04
C ALA A 204 -34.36 22.56 -2.36
N LEU A 205 -34.95 21.37 -2.31
CA LEU A 205 -35.40 20.61 -3.48
C LEU A 205 -36.44 21.44 -4.24
N PRO A 206 -36.35 21.54 -5.58
CA PRO A 206 -37.54 21.80 -6.38
C PRO A 206 -38.34 20.50 -6.52
N ASP A 207 -39.56 20.59 -6.01
CA ASP A 207 -40.69 19.71 -6.27
C ASP A 207 -41.27 20.00 -7.66
N GLU A 208 -42.01 19.03 -8.18
CA GLU A 208 -42.88 19.09 -9.37
C GLU A 208 -42.24 19.12 -10.78
N ALA A 209 -42.52 18.07 -11.58
CA ALA A 209 -43.62 18.14 -12.54
C ALA A 209 -43.76 16.83 -13.35
N THR A 210 -44.81 16.09 -13.01
CA THR A 210 -45.72 15.36 -13.90
C THR A 210 -45.58 15.68 -15.39
N MET A 211 -45.18 14.70 -16.20
CA MET A 211 -45.62 14.59 -17.60
C MET A 211 -45.98 13.14 -17.93
N SER A 212 -47.23 12.79 -17.62
CA SER A 212 -47.99 11.83 -18.43
C SER A 212 -48.31 12.49 -19.76
N LEU A 213 -47.84 11.94 -20.88
CA LEU A 213 -48.50 12.10 -22.17
C LEU A 213 -48.33 10.83 -22.99
N THR A 214 -49.44 10.10 -23.04
CA THR A 214 -49.86 9.17 -24.09
C THR A 214 -49.71 9.77 -25.48
N ASN A 215 -49.19 8.97 -26.42
CA ASN A 215 -49.54 8.88 -27.84
C ASN A 215 -48.80 7.60 -28.30
N GLY A 216 -49.40 6.61 -28.93
CA GLY A 216 -50.43 6.60 -29.95
C GLY A 216 -49.95 5.56 -30.96
#